data_AF-A0A3C0Z8F8-F1
#
_entry.id   AF-A0A3C0Z8F8-F1
#
_cell.length_a   1.000
_cell.length_b   1.000
_cell.length_c   1.000
_cell.angle_alpha   90.00
_cell.angle_beta   90.00
_cell.angle_gamma   90.00
#
_symmetry.space_group_name_H-M   'P 1'
#
loop_
_entity.id
_entity.type
_entity.pdbx_description
1 polymer ?
#
loop_
_entity_poly.entity_id
_entity_poly.type
_entity_poly.pdbx_seq_one_letter_code
_entity_poly.pdbx_strand_id
1 'polypeptide(L)'
;MRNGNVEHTQKSITYTQNNLDNNNISLSDIWPQIKFLLADGISLIPVRDKDHGDKKAKSPCMVSWKPQQTERMTEAELWEAMNQYDTTAIGVVCGEISGRLELIDIDSKYKPGIEALLIKDIEKLYPEIFPKIRIHATPSGGRHIIYRIEDHDVEGNLKLAGRYATDDEVKDQLKAGKKRLSKTINFLETRGEGGYFLYPPSLGYSVVQDVPIPLITWEERCGLINLCRSDDEVIKVAPTPQPTKSQNDYYTTNPFEDFNNTCDPIKLMEEYGWKYLKDNARFIWFTRPGKDNGVSASWNHEKRVFFIFTSSTDLNNERGYNPATLLAEFGFAGDKKKAFRYLVDKGYGQIKPRVERAIIAKAINEKKSGPANLSTEAKESIKAGIERSNVVHPFGEFWKIDDGISIHLSDVIFVLKGLGFCDHLGRLCKFNFDTRIVSNCEDELNNLIDSLRDYVKIEDSNLLDDIYNSIEEKLSTKVKYIRSRLPRMDMKCILADKASVAYKCYTNCILAISADGVKQLGYEWLKGQDLFVFDSQIQQREYFFDQPSSDLYKTYLTNVTRYTDQV
;
A
#
# COMPACT_ATOMS: atom_id res chain seq x y z
N MET A 1 -2.82 56.25 -3.41
CA MET A 1 -2.35 57.43 -4.17
C MET A 1 -1.46 58.30 -3.28
N ARG A 2 -0.16 58.23 -3.49
CA ARG A 2 0.73 59.37 -3.77
C ARG A 2 2.06 58.74 -4.18
N ASN A 3 2.29 58.72 -5.49
CA ASN A 3 3.57 58.36 -6.09
C ASN A 3 4.61 59.37 -5.60
N GLY A 4 5.50 58.92 -4.71
CA GLY A 4 6.74 59.61 -4.35
C GLY A 4 7.88 58.96 -5.14
N ASN A 5 8.54 59.78 -5.96
CA ASN A 5 9.62 59.47 -6.89
C ASN A 5 10.54 58.28 -6.56
N VAL A 6 10.61 57.36 -7.53
CA VAL A 6 11.49 56.18 -7.62
C VAL A 6 12.92 56.54 -8.07
N GLU A 7 13.29 57.83 -8.11
CA GLU A 7 14.61 58.26 -8.61
C GLU A 7 15.74 58.23 -7.56
N HIS A 8 15.43 58.05 -6.27
CA HIS A 8 16.44 58.04 -5.20
C HIS A 8 16.99 56.64 -4.83
N THR A 9 16.34 55.56 -5.27
CA THR A 9 16.74 54.18 -4.95
C THR A 9 17.95 53.69 -5.75
N GLN A 10 18.09 54.10 -7.03
CA GLN A 10 19.23 53.67 -7.85
C GLN A 10 20.55 54.27 -7.34
N LYS A 11 20.55 55.55 -6.91
CA LYS A 11 21.78 56.25 -6.46
C LYS A 11 22.31 55.75 -5.12
N SER A 12 21.46 55.30 -4.20
CA SER A 12 21.92 54.77 -2.91
C SER A 12 22.54 53.37 -3.02
N ILE A 13 22.01 52.54 -3.93
CA ILE A 13 22.43 51.13 -4.11
C ILE A 13 23.73 51.04 -4.94
N THR A 14 23.86 51.82 -6.02
CA THR A 14 25.09 51.87 -6.82
C THR A 14 26.29 52.42 -6.02
N TYR A 15 26.04 53.21 -4.96
CA TYR A 15 27.08 53.73 -4.08
C TYR A 15 27.65 52.67 -3.12
N THR A 16 26.86 51.65 -2.74
CA THR A 16 27.28 50.62 -1.77
C THR A 16 28.04 49.47 -2.42
N GLN A 17 27.71 49.10 -3.66
CA GLN A 17 28.32 47.95 -4.33
C GLN A 17 29.74 48.23 -4.87
N ASN A 18 30.01 49.45 -5.35
CA ASN A 18 31.36 49.85 -5.80
C ASN A 18 32.38 50.06 -4.65
N ASN A 19 31.91 50.18 -3.40
CA ASN A 19 32.77 50.45 -2.23
C ASN A 19 33.08 49.21 -1.38
N LEU A 20 32.58 48.03 -1.75
CA LEU A 20 32.96 46.77 -1.07
C LEU A 20 34.39 46.32 -1.44
N ASP A 21 34.95 46.85 -2.52
CA ASP A 21 36.25 46.45 -3.04
C ASP A 21 37.42 47.33 -2.51
N ASN A 22 37.17 48.44 -1.80
CA ASN A 22 38.22 49.34 -1.31
C ASN A 22 37.90 49.88 0.09
N ASN A 23 38.84 49.67 1.02
CA ASN A 23 38.75 49.89 2.47
C ASN A 23 38.18 51.26 2.94
N ASN A 24 37.51 51.18 4.11
CA ASN A 24 36.95 52.24 4.98
C ASN A 24 35.59 52.84 4.59
N ILE A 25 34.52 52.04 4.73
CA ILE A 25 33.15 52.55 4.86
C ILE A 25 33.05 53.33 6.18
N SER A 26 32.68 54.61 6.13
CA SER A 26 32.42 55.44 7.32
C SER A 26 30.95 55.36 7.76
N LEU A 27 30.66 55.79 9.00
CA LEU A 27 29.28 55.88 9.50
C LEU A 27 28.41 56.78 8.60
N SER A 28 28.99 57.87 8.09
CA SER A 28 28.31 58.79 7.17
C SER A 28 27.90 58.13 5.85
N ASP A 29 28.66 57.16 5.36
CA ASP A 29 28.39 56.47 4.09
C ASP A 29 27.17 55.54 4.19
N ILE A 30 26.97 54.88 5.34
CA ILE A 30 25.85 53.96 5.57
C ILE A 30 24.61 54.65 6.17
N TRP A 31 24.77 55.87 6.68
CA TRP A 31 23.70 56.58 7.36
C TRP A 31 22.42 56.77 6.53
N PRO A 32 22.48 57.06 5.21
CA PRO A 32 21.28 57.13 4.38
C PRO A 32 20.46 55.84 4.37
N GLN A 33 21.13 54.68 4.40
CA GLN A 33 20.48 53.37 4.46
C GLN A 33 19.86 53.14 5.85
N ILE A 34 20.55 53.53 6.92
CA ILE A 34 20.02 53.47 8.29
C ILE A 34 18.75 54.31 8.42
N LYS A 35 18.76 55.55 7.88
CA LYS A 35 17.57 56.42 7.86
C LYS A 35 16.40 55.78 7.14
N PHE A 36 16.66 55.13 6.00
CA PHE A 36 15.63 54.40 5.27
C PHE A 36 15.02 53.27 6.11
N LEU A 37 15.84 52.48 6.81
CA LEU A 37 15.36 51.40 7.69
C LEU A 37 14.53 51.93 8.87
N LEU A 38 14.99 53.00 9.53
CA LEU A 38 14.23 53.64 10.60
C LEU A 38 12.87 54.16 10.11
N ALA A 39 12.85 54.77 8.91
CA ALA A 39 11.62 55.25 8.28
C ALA A 39 10.67 54.12 7.86
N ASP A 40 11.20 52.95 7.48
CA ASP A 40 10.45 51.71 7.24
C ASP A 40 9.98 51.03 8.55
N GLY A 41 10.21 51.68 9.70
CA GLY A 41 9.74 51.22 11.00
C GLY A 41 10.54 50.05 11.57
N ILE A 42 11.80 49.89 11.17
CA ILE A 42 12.68 48.83 11.67
C ILE A 42 13.42 49.31 12.93
N SER A 43 13.42 48.48 13.97
CA SER A 43 14.22 48.69 15.19
C SER A 43 15.67 48.29 14.95
N LEU A 44 16.60 49.20 15.20
CA LEU A 44 18.03 49.04 14.94
C LEU A 44 18.84 49.13 16.23
N ILE A 45 19.94 48.37 16.28
CA ILE A 45 20.92 48.41 17.38
C ILE A 45 22.36 48.49 16.83
N PRO A 46 23.27 49.19 17.52
CA PRO A 46 24.70 49.15 17.18
C PRO A 46 25.29 47.78 17.52
N VAL A 47 26.03 47.19 16.58
CA VAL A 47 26.68 45.88 16.71
C VAL A 47 28.18 46.04 16.55
N ARG A 48 28.97 45.22 17.23
CA ARG A 48 30.44 45.26 17.14
C ARG A 48 30.91 44.73 15.79
N ASP A 49 31.64 45.53 15.04
CA ASP A 49 32.32 45.14 13.79
C ASP A 49 33.67 44.44 14.01
N LYS A 50 34.25 44.55 15.20
CA LYS A 50 35.51 43.90 15.60
C LYS A 50 35.43 43.34 17.02
N ASP A 51 36.37 42.46 17.35
CA ASP A 51 36.53 41.98 18.72
C ASP A 51 37.01 43.14 19.62
N HIS A 52 36.37 43.32 20.77
CA HIS A 52 36.75 44.31 21.79
C HIS A 52 36.97 43.61 23.12
N GLY A 53 38.21 43.18 23.37
CA GLY A 53 38.57 42.36 24.54
C GLY A 53 37.79 41.04 24.53
N ASP A 54 37.09 40.75 25.62
CA ASP A 54 36.26 39.54 25.75
C ASP A 54 34.95 39.60 24.94
N LYS A 55 34.56 40.77 24.44
CA LYS A 55 33.34 40.96 23.64
C LYS A 55 33.65 40.72 22.16
N LYS A 56 33.02 39.71 21.58
CA LYS A 56 33.23 39.32 20.19
C LYS A 56 32.51 40.23 19.19
N ALA A 57 33.05 40.33 17.98
CA ALA A 57 32.35 40.89 16.83
C ALA A 57 30.98 40.19 16.65
N LYS A 58 30.03 40.87 15.97
CA LYS A 58 28.63 40.43 15.77
C LYS A 58 27.75 40.44 17.03
N SER A 59 28.27 40.87 18.18
CA SER A 59 27.47 41.09 19.40
C SER A 59 27.01 42.55 19.54
N PRO A 60 25.88 42.83 20.19
CA PRO A 60 25.44 44.21 20.43
C PRO A 60 26.49 45.02 21.21
N CYS A 61 26.65 46.29 20.86
CA CYS A 61 27.62 47.16 21.53
C CYS A 61 27.20 47.47 22.98
N MET A 62 25.90 47.61 23.20
CA MET A 62 25.32 47.95 24.50
C MET A 62 25.47 46.83 25.54
N VAL A 63 25.39 47.20 26.83
CA VAL A 63 25.39 46.24 27.94
C VAL A 63 24.16 45.33 27.92
N SER A 64 23.00 45.90 27.58
CA SER A 64 21.76 45.17 27.37
C SER A 64 21.02 45.77 26.18
N TRP A 65 20.70 44.95 25.19
CA TRP A 65 19.89 45.33 24.04
C TRP A 65 18.42 44.93 24.19
N LYS A 66 18.06 44.28 25.30
CA LYS A 66 16.69 43.83 25.57
C LYS A 66 15.65 44.96 25.50
N PRO A 67 15.91 46.19 25.98
CA PRO A 67 14.95 47.28 25.82
C PRO A 67 14.58 47.55 24.36
N GLN A 68 15.51 47.32 23.42
CA GLN A 68 15.28 47.53 21.99
C GLN A 68 14.39 46.49 21.32
N GLN A 69 13.93 45.49 22.07
CA GLN A 69 12.87 44.58 21.65
C GLN A 69 11.48 45.21 21.81
N THR A 70 11.33 46.27 22.63
CA THR A 70 10.04 46.94 22.89
C THR A 70 10.07 48.44 22.64
N GLU A 71 11.25 49.06 22.59
CA GLU A 71 11.43 50.51 22.40
C GLU A 71 12.51 50.79 21.35
N ARG A 72 12.15 51.51 20.28
CA ARG A 72 13.10 51.82 19.21
C ARG A 72 14.03 52.95 19.62
N MET A 73 15.31 52.82 19.29
CA MET A 73 16.23 53.98 19.33
C MET A 73 15.78 55.04 18.33
N THR A 74 15.82 56.30 18.75
CA THR A 74 15.70 57.44 17.85
C THR A 74 16.93 57.54 16.92
N GLU A 75 16.79 58.29 15.82
CA GLU A 75 17.90 58.55 14.89
C GLU A 75 19.12 59.13 15.62
N ALA A 76 18.90 60.08 16.54
CA ALA A 76 19.96 60.74 17.30
C ALA A 76 20.65 59.76 18.28
N GLU A 77 19.87 58.99 19.05
CA GLU A 77 20.42 58.00 19.99
C GLU A 77 21.24 56.92 19.27
N LEU A 78 20.75 56.43 18.12
CA LEU A 78 21.47 55.44 17.33
C LEU A 78 22.78 56.02 16.77
N TRP A 79 22.76 57.26 16.27
CA TRP A 79 23.96 57.94 15.77
C TRP A 79 25.00 58.09 16.88
N GLU A 80 24.59 58.64 18.01
CA GLU A 80 25.46 58.85 19.17
C GLU A 80 26.06 57.53 19.65
N ALA A 81 25.24 56.47 19.75
CA ALA A 81 25.71 55.16 20.18
C ALA A 81 26.71 54.57 19.16
N MET A 82 26.40 54.57 17.86
CA MET A 82 27.30 54.05 16.84
C MET A 82 28.63 54.81 16.78
N ASN A 83 28.59 56.13 16.91
CA ASN A 83 29.78 56.98 16.97
C ASN A 83 30.60 56.74 18.25
N GLN A 84 29.95 56.63 19.41
CA GLN A 84 30.60 56.34 20.69
C GLN A 84 31.32 54.98 20.68
N TYR A 85 30.71 53.98 20.04
CA TYR A 85 31.29 52.63 19.95
C TYR A 85 32.24 52.44 18.76
N ASP A 86 32.45 53.47 17.94
CA ASP A 86 33.28 53.42 16.73
C ASP A 86 32.91 52.22 15.85
N THR A 87 31.63 52.14 15.46
CA THR A 87 31.16 51.04 14.63
C THR A 87 30.27 51.46 13.46
N THR A 88 30.38 50.70 12.37
CA THR A 88 29.50 50.79 11.20
C THR A 88 28.58 49.58 11.06
N ALA A 89 28.67 48.60 11.96
CA ALA A 89 27.80 47.43 11.93
C ALA A 89 26.47 47.69 12.66
N ILE A 90 25.37 47.33 12.01
CA ILE A 90 24.03 47.44 12.57
C ILE A 90 23.33 46.08 12.65
N GLY A 91 22.57 45.92 13.73
CA GLY A 91 21.65 44.82 13.93
C GLY A 91 20.22 45.28 13.71
N VAL A 92 19.43 44.48 13.02
CA VAL A 92 17.98 44.63 12.90
C VAL A 92 17.32 43.74 13.94
N VAL A 93 16.53 44.33 14.84
CA VAL A 93 15.74 43.57 15.81
C VAL A 93 14.47 43.06 15.12
N CYS A 94 14.21 41.76 15.24
CA CYS A 94 13.04 41.11 14.65
C CYS A 94 11.82 41.20 15.60
N GLY A 95 10.65 40.80 15.10
CA GLY A 95 9.42 40.74 15.88
C GLY A 95 8.47 41.91 15.65
N GLU A 96 7.52 42.07 16.56
CA GLU A 96 6.46 43.09 16.53
C GLU A 96 7.05 44.50 16.43
N ILE A 97 8.15 44.76 17.14
CA ILE A 97 8.82 46.06 17.16
C ILE A 97 9.32 46.51 15.78
N SER A 98 9.50 45.61 14.83
CA SER A 98 9.92 45.92 13.44
C SER A 98 8.82 45.65 12.41
N GLY A 99 7.55 45.70 12.86
CA GLY A 99 6.39 45.48 12.01
C GLY A 99 6.22 44.01 11.65
N ARG A 100 6.31 43.14 12.66
CA ARG A 100 6.20 41.68 12.52
C ARG A 100 7.27 41.05 11.63
N LEU A 101 8.50 41.54 11.73
CA LEU A 101 9.61 41.08 10.90
C LEU A 101 10.13 39.72 11.40
N GLU A 102 10.26 38.76 10.49
CA GLU A 102 10.92 37.48 10.73
C GLU A 102 11.89 37.20 9.57
N LEU A 103 12.89 36.37 9.82
CA LEU A 103 13.70 35.79 8.75
C LEU A 103 13.97 34.31 8.96
N ILE A 104 14.23 33.62 7.86
CA ILE A 104 14.82 32.28 7.84
C ILE A 104 16.34 32.43 7.62
N ASP A 105 17.10 31.98 8.60
CA ASP A 105 18.57 32.00 8.66
C ASP A 105 19.09 30.65 8.14
N ILE A 106 19.70 30.68 6.96
CA ILE A 106 20.25 29.51 6.27
C ILE A 106 21.76 29.52 6.45
N ASP A 107 22.28 28.61 7.28
CA ASP A 107 23.72 28.51 7.57
C ASP A 107 24.41 27.39 6.78
N SER A 108 24.93 27.75 5.60
CA SER A 108 25.67 26.84 4.73
C SER A 108 27.00 26.36 5.31
N LYS A 109 27.52 26.98 6.39
CA LYS A 109 28.74 26.50 7.05
C LYS A 109 28.58 25.08 7.58
N TYR A 110 27.41 24.78 8.15
CA TYR A 110 27.14 23.51 8.79
C TYR A 110 26.52 22.48 7.84
N LYS A 111 25.96 22.94 6.72
CA LYS A 111 25.42 22.12 5.64
C LYS A 111 25.70 22.78 4.28
N PRO A 112 26.88 22.55 3.67
CA PRO A 112 27.23 23.16 2.38
C PRO A 112 26.21 22.85 1.28
N GLY A 113 25.81 23.86 0.52
CA GLY A 113 24.88 23.74 -0.62
C GLY A 113 23.40 23.71 -0.24
N ILE A 114 23.05 23.74 1.06
CA ILE A 114 21.65 23.76 1.49
C ILE A 114 20.91 25.00 1.00
N GLU A 115 21.58 26.13 0.90
CA GLU A 115 20.99 27.38 0.42
C GLU A 115 20.54 27.27 -1.04
N ALA A 116 21.36 26.69 -1.91
CA ALA A 116 21.01 26.50 -3.31
C ALA A 116 19.83 25.54 -3.46
N LEU A 117 19.80 24.46 -2.66
CA LEU A 117 18.70 23.49 -2.66
C LEU A 117 17.40 24.12 -2.18
N LEU A 118 17.43 24.79 -1.02
CA LEU A 118 16.23 25.37 -0.41
C LEU A 118 15.67 26.53 -1.24
N ILE A 119 16.52 27.40 -1.80
CA ILE A 119 16.09 28.48 -2.70
C ILE A 119 15.39 27.90 -3.94
N LYS A 120 15.97 26.86 -4.56
CA LYS A 120 15.36 26.18 -5.70
C LYS A 120 14.02 25.52 -5.34
N ASP A 121 13.93 24.90 -4.16
CA ASP A 121 12.69 24.29 -3.69
C ASP A 121 11.63 25.37 -3.40
N ILE A 122 12.00 26.52 -2.83
CA ILE A 122 11.08 27.67 -2.62
C ILE A 122 10.58 28.22 -3.96
N GLU A 123 11.47 28.47 -4.93
CA GLU A 123 11.10 28.95 -6.27
C GLU A 123 10.12 27.99 -6.96
N LYS A 124 10.34 26.68 -6.80
CA LYS A 124 9.48 25.64 -7.38
C LYS A 124 8.12 25.51 -6.69
N LEU A 125 8.08 25.58 -5.36
CA LEU A 125 6.85 25.35 -4.58
C LEU A 125 6.01 26.61 -4.39
N TYR A 126 6.65 27.78 -4.35
CA TYR A 126 6.03 29.07 -4.08
C TYR A 126 6.46 30.13 -5.11
N PRO A 127 6.23 29.90 -6.42
CA PRO A 127 6.68 30.80 -7.49
C PRO A 127 6.05 32.20 -7.40
N GLU A 128 4.90 32.35 -6.74
CA GLU A 128 4.23 33.63 -6.47
C GLU A 128 4.80 34.42 -5.28
N ILE A 129 5.53 33.73 -4.38
CA ILE A 129 6.13 34.30 -3.17
C ILE A 129 7.61 34.59 -3.42
N PHE A 130 8.31 33.69 -4.12
CA PHE A 130 9.76 33.77 -4.33
C PHE A 130 10.24 35.12 -4.90
N PRO A 131 9.58 35.75 -5.89
CA PRO A 131 9.99 37.05 -6.41
C PRO A 131 9.79 38.21 -5.41
N LYS A 132 8.99 38.01 -4.36
CA LYS A 132 8.63 39.04 -3.38
C LYS A 132 9.52 39.02 -2.14
N ILE A 133 10.16 37.89 -1.82
CA ILE A 133 11.00 37.78 -0.61
C ILE A 133 12.32 38.52 -0.77
N ARG A 134 12.75 39.21 0.29
CA ARG A 134 14.05 39.87 0.31
C ARG A 134 15.11 38.87 0.73
N ILE A 135 16.21 38.79 -0.02
CA ILE A 135 17.28 37.81 0.23
C ILE A 135 18.61 38.52 0.43
N HIS A 136 19.27 38.23 1.55
CA HIS A 136 20.65 38.67 1.82
C HIS A 136 21.61 37.47 1.82
N ALA A 137 22.85 37.71 1.44
CA ALA A 137 23.95 36.76 1.60
C ALA A 137 24.66 36.99 2.94
N THR A 138 25.02 35.90 3.60
CA THR A 138 25.85 35.94 4.80
C THR A 138 27.33 35.71 4.44
N PRO A 139 28.28 36.17 5.28
CA PRO A 139 29.72 36.00 5.02
C PRO A 139 30.18 34.54 4.99
N SER A 140 29.42 33.62 5.60
CA SER A 140 29.72 32.19 5.62
C SER A 140 29.15 31.42 4.42
N GLY A 141 28.60 32.11 3.42
CA GLY A 141 28.00 31.52 2.23
C GLY A 141 26.50 31.24 2.34
N GLY A 142 25.93 31.40 3.55
CA GLY A 142 24.50 31.25 3.83
C GLY A 142 23.60 32.35 3.25
N ARG A 143 22.31 32.31 3.59
CA ARG A 143 21.30 33.27 3.15
C ARG A 143 20.35 33.65 4.28
N HIS A 144 19.88 34.91 4.28
CA HIS A 144 18.71 35.31 5.05
C HIS A 144 17.54 35.53 4.08
N ILE A 145 16.40 34.90 4.36
CA ILE A 145 15.13 35.17 3.67
C ILE A 145 14.27 36.00 4.62
N ILE A 146 13.94 37.23 4.24
CA ILE A 146 13.37 38.24 5.12
C ILE A 146 11.95 38.60 4.67
N TYR A 147 11.01 38.62 5.60
CA TYR A 147 9.61 38.94 5.38
C TYR A 147 8.95 39.53 6.64
N ARG A 148 7.75 40.07 6.49
CA ARG A 148 6.85 40.46 7.58
C ARG A 148 5.60 39.59 7.56
N ILE A 149 5.05 39.29 8.73
CA ILE A 149 3.82 38.51 8.87
C ILE A 149 2.61 39.44 8.86
N GLU A 150 1.67 39.22 7.94
CA GLU A 150 0.52 40.10 7.73
C GLU A 150 -0.55 39.97 8.82
N ASP A 151 -0.96 38.74 9.11
CA ASP A 151 -2.23 38.40 9.76
C ASP A 151 -2.09 37.57 11.04
N HIS A 152 -0.88 37.44 11.58
CA HIS A 152 -0.60 36.70 12.81
C HIS A 152 0.60 37.29 13.58
N ASP A 153 0.66 37.02 14.88
CA ASP A 153 1.79 37.38 15.73
C ASP A 153 3.07 36.62 15.31
N VAL A 154 4.23 37.26 15.45
CA VAL A 154 5.53 36.64 15.16
C VAL A 154 5.95 35.72 16.29
N GLU A 155 6.33 34.50 15.94
CA GLU A 155 6.91 33.55 16.89
C GLU A 155 8.34 33.96 17.28
N GLY A 156 8.85 33.42 18.39
CA GLY A 156 10.26 33.56 18.74
C GLY A 156 11.19 32.80 17.78
N ASN A 157 12.48 32.74 18.13
CA ASN A 157 13.48 32.01 17.36
C ASN A 157 13.18 30.49 17.37
N LEU A 158 13.00 29.89 16.19
CA LEU A 158 12.76 28.47 16.02
C LEU A 158 13.97 27.76 15.40
N LYS A 159 14.17 26.51 15.81
CA LYS A 159 15.10 25.58 15.15
C LYS A 159 14.31 24.77 14.14
N LEU A 160 14.68 24.84 12.87
CA LEU A 160 13.90 24.24 11.78
C LEU A 160 14.52 22.95 11.28
N ALA A 161 15.83 22.93 11.09
CA ALA A 161 16.56 21.75 10.64
C ALA A 161 17.96 21.70 11.22
N GLY A 162 18.41 20.49 11.54
CA GLY A 162 19.76 20.24 12.00
C GLY A 162 20.24 18.84 11.65
N ARG A 163 21.47 18.57 12.05
CA ARG A 163 22.09 17.25 11.98
C ARG A 163 22.74 16.91 13.30
N TYR A 164 23.08 15.64 13.51
CA TYR A 164 23.93 15.27 14.63
C TYR A 164 25.31 15.93 14.49
N ALA A 165 25.87 16.37 15.62
CA ALA A 165 27.22 16.91 15.67
C ALA A 165 28.24 15.83 15.33
N THR A 166 29.29 16.19 14.59
CA THR A 166 30.40 15.26 14.33
C THR A 166 31.28 15.11 15.58
N ASP A 167 32.07 14.04 15.64
CA ASP A 167 33.00 13.83 16.75
C ASP A 167 33.99 14.99 16.92
N ASP A 168 34.42 15.60 15.82
CA ASP A 168 35.33 16.75 15.87
C ASP A 168 34.64 18.02 16.36
N GLU A 169 33.40 18.28 15.95
CA GLU A 169 32.59 19.38 16.50
C GLU A 169 32.33 19.19 18.01
N VAL A 170 32.16 17.94 18.46
CA VAL A 170 32.04 17.62 19.90
C VAL A 170 33.36 17.87 20.63
N LYS A 171 34.51 17.47 20.06
CA LYS A 171 35.84 17.76 20.62
C LYS A 171 36.11 19.26 20.70
N ASP A 172 35.73 20.03 19.69
CA ASP A 172 35.93 21.48 19.68
C ASP A 172 35.07 22.18 20.73
N GLN A 173 33.84 21.69 20.96
CA GLN A 173 33.02 22.17 22.07
C GLN A 173 33.66 21.89 23.44
N LEU A 174 34.28 20.72 23.62
CA LEU A 174 35.02 20.37 24.84
C LEU A 174 36.24 21.27 25.04
N LYS A 175 37.04 21.49 23.99
CA LYS A 175 38.19 22.41 24.02
C LYS A 175 37.77 23.84 24.34
N ALA A 176 36.61 24.27 23.86
CA ALA A 176 36.01 25.57 24.18
C ALA A 176 35.41 25.64 25.60
N GLY A 177 35.57 24.60 26.42
CA GLY A 177 35.12 24.58 27.82
C GLY A 177 33.60 24.49 28.00
N LYS A 178 32.84 24.06 26.97
CA LYS A 178 31.38 23.92 27.10
C LYS A 178 31.02 22.79 28.07
N LYS A 179 30.34 23.14 29.17
CA LYS A 179 29.85 22.17 30.18
C LYS A 179 28.71 21.27 29.66
N ARG A 180 27.91 21.75 28.71
CA ARG A 180 26.82 20.98 28.07
C ARG A 180 27.09 20.95 26.57
N LEU A 181 27.44 19.76 26.07
CA LEU A 181 27.71 19.55 24.65
C LEU A 181 26.40 19.53 23.88
N SER A 182 26.35 20.29 22.80
CA SER A 182 25.26 20.25 21.83
C SER A 182 25.43 19.00 20.99
N LYS A 183 24.45 18.09 21.06
CA LYS A 183 24.41 16.84 20.28
C LYS A 183 23.98 17.06 18.83
N THR A 184 23.40 18.22 18.54
CA THR A 184 22.92 18.61 17.22
C THR A 184 23.48 19.96 16.84
N ILE A 185 23.69 20.14 15.54
CA ILE A 185 24.09 21.39 14.91
C ILE A 185 22.94 21.80 13.99
N ASN A 186 22.36 22.97 14.24
CA ASN A 186 21.30 23.52 13.39
C ASN A 186 21.91 24.26 12.20
N PHE A 187 21.25 24.17 11.07
CA PHE A 187 21.65 24.90 9.86
C PHE A 187 20.48 25.66 9.22
N LEU A 188 19.24 25.47 9.70
CA LEU A 188 18.09 26.32 9.38
C LEU A 188 17.41 26.76 10.69
N GLU A 189 17.26 28.06 10.88
CA GLU A 189 16.59 28.66 12.05
C GLU A 189 15.71 29.83 11.62
N THR A 190 14.76 30.23 12.45
CA THR A 190 14.14 31.56 12.33
C THR A 190 14.81 32.56 13.27
N ARG A 191 14.85 33.83 12.85
CA ARG A 191 14.99 34.96 13.78
C ARG A 191 13.67 35.73 13.81
N GLY A 192 12.90 35.51 14.87
CA GLY A 192 11.59 36.11 15.10
C GLY A 192 11.59 37.03 16.32
N GLU A 193 10.49 37.05 17.08
CA GLU A 193 10.35 37.88 18.28
C GLU A 193 11.52 37.69 19.26
N GLY A 194 12.09 38.82 19.71
CA GLY A 194 13.27 38.84 20.58
C GLY A 194 14.58 38.35 19.93
N GLY A 195 14.61 38.14 18.61
CA GLY A 195 15.80 37.88 17.81
C GLY A 195 16.35 39.13 17.13
N TYR A 196 17.57 39.05 16.58
CA TYR A 196 18.14 40.06 15.70
C TYR A 196 19.03 39.42 14.63
N PHE A 197 19.33 40.16 13.58
CA PHE A 197 20.33 39.77 12.58
C PHE A 197 21.16 40.97 12.12
N LEU A 198 22.34 40.70 11.54
CA LEU A 198 23.16 41.75 10.95
C LEU A 198 22.66 42.09 9.56
N TYR A 199 22.54 43.38 9.27
CA TYR A 199 22.03 43.84 7.99
C TYR A 199 23.16 44.41 7.09
N PRO A 200 23.12 44.17 5.76
CA PRO A 200 24.15 44.62 4.82
C PRO A 200 24.42 46.13 4.89
N PRO A 201 25.68 46.60 4.72
CA PRO A 201 26.89 45.85 4.38
C PRO A 201 27.68 45.32 5.59
N SER A 202 27.10 45.37 6.80
CA SER A 202 27.79 45.05 8.06
C SER A 202 28.58 43.75 7.96
N LEU A 203 29.88 43.76 8.26
CA LEU A 203 30.70 42.54 8.39
C LEU A 203 30.65 41.57 7.18
N GLY A 204 30.49 42.11 5.96
CA GLY A 204 30.50 41.32 4.72
C GLY A 204 29.16 40.69 4.33
N TYR A 205 28.07 41.08 5.00
CA TYR A 205 26.72 40.75 4.54
C TYR A 205 26.39 41.57 3.28
N SER A 206 25.69 40.99 2.32
CA SER A 206 25.33 41.68 1.07
C SER A 206 23.89 41.37 0.63
N VAL A 207 23.35 42.16 -0.28
CA VAL A 207 22.00 41.95 -0.82
C VAL A 207 22.07 41.07 -2.07
N VAL A 208 21.26 40.02 -2.13
CA VAL A 208 21.14 39.11 -3.29
C VAL A 208 19.90 39.42 -4.10
N GLN A 209 18.75 39.57 -3.42
CA GLN A 209 17.49 39.95 -4.03
C GLN A 209 16.99 41.21 -3.32
N ASP A 210 17.10 42.34 -4.00
CA ASP A 210 16.78 43.65 -3.45
C ASP A 210 15.35 44.08 -3.79
N VAL A 211 14.41 43.61 -2.98
CA VAL A 211 13.00 44.00 -3.02
C VAL A 211 12.59 44.55 -1.65
N PRO A 212 11.53 45.39 -1.57
CA PRO A 212 10.94 45.76 -0.30
C PRO A 212 10.62 44.52 0.53
N ILE A 213 10.74 44.60 1.86
CA ILE A 213 10.42 43.47 2.74
C ILE A 213 8.92 43.16 2.57
N PRO A 214 8.54 41.98 2.04
CA PRO A 214 7.16 41.70 1.73
C PRO A 214 6.35 41.42 2.99
N LEU A 215 5.05 41.69 2.91
CA LEU A 215 4.06 41.07 3.79
C LEU A 215 3.68 39.71 3.21
N ILE A 216 3.78 38.67 4.01
CA ILE A 216 3.28 37.32 3.69
C ILE A 216 2.28 36.89 4.75
N THR A 217 1.30 36.10 4.34
CA THR A 217 0.31 35.54 5.26
C THR A 217 0.95 34.48 6.17
N TRP A 218 0.31 34.23 7.30
CA TRP A 218 0.72 33.18 8.23
C TRP A 218 0.79 31.81 7.57
N GLU A 219 -0.13 31.52 6.66
CA GLU A 219 -0.20 30.24 5.96
C GLU A 219 0.95 30.04 4.98
N GLU A 220 1.33 31.10 4.25
CA GLU A 220 2.51 31.15 3.40
C GLU A 220 3.80 30.94 4.22
N ARG A 221 3.91 31.65 5.36
CA ARG A 221 5.01 31.48 6.31
C ARG A 221 5.10 30.05 6.80
N CYS A 222 3.99 29.45 7.25
CA CYS A 222 3.95 28.05 7.67
C CYS A 222 4.43 27.10 6.55
N GLY A 223 4.08 27.38 5.30
CA GLY A 223 4.56 26.65 4.14
C GLY A 223 6.08 26.69 3.97
N LEU A 224 6.71 27.87 4.08
CA LEU A 224 8.16 28.04 4.01
C LEU A 224 8.87 27.34 5.17
N ILE A 225 8.31 27.45 6.38
CA ILE A 225 8.86 26.81 7.58
C ILE A 225 8.80 25.28 7.49
N ASN A 226 7.68 24.73 7.02
CA ASN A 226 7.54 23.28 6.86
C ASN A 226 8.42 22.74 5.72
N LEU A 227 8.66 23.55 4.69
CA LEU A 227 9.67 23.22 3.68
C LEU A 227 11.06 23.11 4.32
N CYS A 228 11.48 24.11 5.13
CA CYS A 228 12.74 24.05 5.87
C CYS A 228 12.82 22.82 6.80
N ARG A 229 11.75 22.50 7.52
CA ARG A 229 11.69 21.33 8.41
C ARG A 229 11.81 19.99 7.67
N SER A 230 11.52 19.95 6.37
CA SER A 230 11.72 18.74 5.57
C SER A 230 13.20 18.35 5.49
N ASP A 231 14.11 19.33 5.57
CA ASP A 231 15.55 19.11 5.55
C ASP A 231 16.15 18.65 6.89
N ASP A 232 15.35 18.53 7.96
CA ASP A 232 15.86 18.07 9.25
C ASP A 232 16.38 16.63 9.17
N GLU A 233 17.64 16.43 9.55
CA GLU A 233 18.24 15.11 9.55
C GLU A 233 18.00 14.36 10.86
N VAL A 234 17.68 15.10 11.94
CA VAL A 234 17.46 14.58 13.29
C VAL A 234 16.03 14.08 13.45
N ILE A 235 15.75 12.97 12.77
CA ILE A 235 14.42 12.40 12.65
C ILE A 235 14.16 11.40 13.77
N LYS A 236 13.18 11.70 14.63
CA LYS A 236 12.64 10.73 15.60
C LYS A 236 11.49 9.96 14.98
N VAL A 237 11.72 8.70 14.63
CA VAL A 237 10.69 7.86 14.03
C VAL A 237 9.77 7.29 15.12
N ALA A 238 8.46 7.36 14.90
CA ALA A 238 7.45 6.75 15.76
C ALA A 238 7.65 5.23 15.83
N PRO A 239 7.41 4.58 16.98
CA PRO A 239 7.67 3.15 17.14
C PRO A 239 6.93 2.29 16.12
N THR A 240 7.71 1.64 15.23
CA THR A 240 7.16 0.70 14.26
C THR A 240 6.51 -0.48 14.98
N PRO A 241 5.31 -0.93 14.55
CA PRO A 241 4.71 -2.16 15.04
C PRO A 241 5.70 -3.32 14.94
N GLN A 242 6.00 -3.96 16.07
CA GLN A 242 6.91 -5.10 16.10
C GLN A 242 6.12 -6.40 15.86
N PRO A 243 6.62 -7.31 15.01
CA PRO A 243 6.02 -8.61 14.85
C PRO A 243 6.15 -9.44 16.13
N THR A 244 5.12 -10.20 16.45
CA THR A 244 5.15 -11.22 17.51
C THR A 244 6.08 -12.37 17.13
N LYS A 245 6.51 -13.17 18.12
CA LYS A 245 7.31 -14.38 17.87
C LYS A 245 6.64 -15.32 16.85
N SER A 246 5.33 -15.53 16.98
CA SER A 246 4.56 -16.35 16.04
C SER A 246 4.60 -15.79 14.61
N GLN A 247 4.50 -14.47 14.43
CA GLN A 247 4.63 -13.83 13.12
C GLN A 247 6.03 -13.99 12.55
N ASN A 248 7.08 -13.85 13.36
CA ASN A 248 8.46 -14.10 12.93
C ASN A 248 8.71 -15.55 12.53
N ASP A 249 8.02 -16.51 13.15
CA ASP A 249 8.09 -17.92 12.77
C ASP A 249 7.31 -18.22 11.48
N TYR A 250 6.30 -17.41 11.17
CA TYR A 250 5.42 -17.56 9.99
C TYR A 250 5.98 -16.91 8.73
N TYR A 251 6.58 -15.72 8.85
CA TYR A 251 7.01 -14.90 7.72
C TYR A 251 8.54 -14.86 7.56
N THR A 252 9.01 -14.88 6.31
CA THR A 252 10.38 -14.45 5.97
C THR A 252 10.48 -12.93 6.07
N THR A 253 9.53 -12.23 5.45
CA THR A 253 9.35 -10.78 5.56
C THR A 253 7.92 -10.52 6.02
N ASN A 254 7.74 -9.88 7.17
CA ASN A 254 6.40 -9.69 7.71
C ASN A 254 5.63 -8.59 6.94
N PRO A 255 4.29 -8.62 6.89
CA PRO A 255 3.48 -7.64 6.18
C PRO A 255 3.78 -6.16 6.46
N PHE A 256 4.14 -5.78 7.69
CA PHE A 256 4.51 -4.38 7.98
C PHE A 256 5.84 -4.00 7.37
N GLU A 257 6.83 -4.87 7.46
CA GLU A 257 8.15 -4.66 6.87
C GLU A 257 8.07 -4.60 5.35
N ASP A 258 7.35 -5.55 4.74
CA ASP A 258 7.14 -5.57 3.29
C ASP A 258 6.44 -4.29 2.82
N PHE A 259 5.37 -3.86 3.51
CA PHE A 259 4.69 -2.61 3.20
C PHE A 259 5.59 -1.39 3.38
N ASN A 260 6.36 -1.32 4.46
CA ASN A 260 7.30 -0.22 4.68
C ASN A 260 8.31 -0.09 3.52
N ASN A 261 8.74 -1.21 2.94
CA ASN A 261 9.73 -1.25 1.87
C ASN A 261 9.15 -1.00 0.47
N THR A 262 7.90 -1.40 0.23
CA THR A 262 7.31 -1.42 -1.12
C THR A 262 6.17 -0.43 -1.33
N CYS A 263 5.64 0.18 -0.27
CA CYS A 263 4.54 1.13 -0.35
C CYS A 263 4.85 2.30 -1.31
N ASP A 264 3.87 2.63 -2.14
CA ASP A 264 3.77 3.87 -2.90
C ASP A 264 3.28 4.99 -1.96
N PRO A 265 4.15 5.97 -1.63
CA PRO A 265 3.82 6.97 -0.62
C PRO A 265 2.73 7.95 -1.09
N ILE A 266 2.60 8.18 -2.40
CA ILE A 266 1.59 9.10 -2.93
C ILE A 266 0.21 8.48 -2.78
N LYS A 267 0.04 7.23 -3.25
CA LYS A 267 -1.24 6.52 -3.16
C LYS A 267 -1.71 6.35 -1.71
N LEU A 268 -0.78 6.07 -0.80
CA LEU A 268 -1.11 5.96 0.63
C LEU A 268 -1.70 7.27 1.16
N MET A 269 -1.07 8.41 0.85
CA MET A 269 -1.53 9.73 1.30
C MET A 269 -2.87 10.12 0.66
N GLU A 270 -3.03 9.88 -0.64
CA GLU A 270 -4.26 10.18 -1.40
C GLU A 270 -5.47 9.38 -0.88
N GLU A 271 -5.28 8.12 -0.44
CA GLU A 271 -6.33 7.30 0.18
C GLU A 271 -6.96 7.98 1.41
N TYR A 272 -6.21 8.84 2.10
CA TYR A 272 -6.64 9.60 3.27
C TYR A 272 -6.88 11.10 2.98
N GLY A 273 -7.08 11.46 1.71
CA GLY A 273 -7.47 12.81 1.29
C GLY A 273 -6.35 13.85 1.26
N TRP A 274 -5.11 13.43 1.45
CA TRP A 274 -3.96 14.31 1.25
C TRP A 274 -3.68 14.50 -0.24
N LYS A 275 -3.23 15.70 -0.61
CA LYS A 275 -2.93 16.02 -2.00
C LYS A 275 -1.42 16.04 -2.20
N TYR A 276 -0.93 15.36 -3.23
CA TYR A 276 0.43 15.56 -3.72
C TYR A 276 0.61 17.04 -4.12
N LEU A 277 1.68 17.67 -3.65
CA LEU A 277 2.00 19.06 -3.96
C LEU A 277 3.09 19.14 -5.03
N LYS A 278 4.29 18.66 -4.69
CA LYS A 278 5.49 18.62 -5.54
C LYS A 278 6.45 17.56 -5.00
N ASP A 279 7.47 17.22 -5.77
CA ASP A 279 8.57 16.35 -5.37
C ASP A 279 9.93 16.88 -5.85
N ASN A 280 11.00 16.33 -5.31
CA ASN A 280 12.34 16.39 -5.85
C ASN A 280 13.05 15.05 -5.58
N ALA A 281 14.36 14.97 -5.83
CA ALA A 281 15.11 13.73 -5.62
C ALA A 281 15.13 13.24 -4.15
N ARG A 282 14.86 14.12 -3.17
CA ARG A 282 14.96 13.84 -1.73
C ARG A 282 13.59 13.68 -1.08
N PHE A 283 12.60 14.45 -1.53
CA PHE A 283 11.31 14.55 -0.88
C PHE A 283 10.12 14.52 -1.85
N ILE A 284 8.99 14.03 -1.35
CA ILE A 284 7.65 14.34 -1.87
C ILE A 284 6.94 15.18 -0.82
N TRP A 285 6.30 16.28 -1.20
CA TRP A 285 5.54 17.12 -0.29
C TRP A 285 4.04 16.99 -0.53
N PHE A 286 3.27 17.11 0.56
CA PHE A 286 1.83 16.95 0.55
C PHE A 286 1.13 18.12 1.24
N THR A 287 -0.07 18.44 0.73
CA THR A 287 -1.01 19.37 1.35
C THR A 287 -2.08 18.57 2.10
N ARG A 288 -2.37 18.96 3.34
CA ARG A 288 -3.36 18.28 4.19
C ARG A 288 -4.79 18.45 3.64
N PRO A 289 -5.73 17.57 4.00
CA PRO A 289 -7.16 17.77 3.75
C PRO A 289 -7.65 19.12 4.29
N GLY A 290 -8.51 19.80 3.53
CA GLY A 290 -9.09 21.10 3.92
C GLY A 290 -8.17 22.32 3.76
N LYS A 291 -6.95 22.14 3.22
CA LYS A 291 -6.03 23.22 2.84
C LYS A 291 -5.82 23.22 1.31
N ASP A 292 -5.72 24.41 0.73
CA ASP A 292 -5.61 24.55 -0.73
C ASP A 292 -4.16 24.39 -1.22
N ASN A 293 -3.21 25.07 -0.58
CA ASN A 293 -1.79 25.05 -0.97
C ASN A 293 -0.87 25.09 0.25
N GLY A 294 0.37 24.60 0.11
CA GLY A 294 1.44 24.70 1.09
C GLY A 294 1.80 23.39 1.77
N VAL A 295 3.09 23.24 2.10
CA VAL A 295 3.65 22.02 2.68
C VAL A 295 3.04 21.75 4.06
N SER A 296 2.40 20.59 4.18
CA SER A 296 1.78 20.10 5.42
C SER A 296 2.38 18.77 5.88
N ALA A 297 2.96 18.02 4.95
CA ALA A 297 3.75 16.83 5.22
C ALA A 297 4.84 16.65 4.16
N SER A 298 5.84 15.84 4.47
CA SER A 298 6.83 15.37 3.50
C SER A 298 7.05 13.87 3.61
N TRP A 299 7.52 13.25 2.52
CA TRP A 299 8.04 11.89 2.46
C TRP A 299 9.51 11.97 2.10
N ASN A 300 10.39 11.42 2.93
CA ASN A 300 11.81 11.33 2.63
C ASN A 300 12.10 10.01 1.87
N HIS A 301 12.64 10.11 0.65
CA HIS A 301 12.92 8.95 -0.20
C HIS A 301 13.95 7.99 0.39
N GLU A 302 15.05 8.53 0.94
CA GLU A 302 16.16 7.74 1.48
C GLU A 302 15.74 7.02 2.78
N LYS A 303 15.10 7.75 3.70
CA LYS A 303 14.72 7.24 5.01
C LYS A 303 13.41 6.43 4.98
N ARG A 304 12.62 6.55 3.90
CA ARG A 304 11.27 5.97 3.76
C ARG A 304 10.35 6.30 4.94
N VAL A 305 10.32 7.59 5.28
CA VAL A 305 9.59 8.12 6.44
C VAL A 305 8.77 9.34 6.03
N PHE A 306 7.52 9.39 6.47
CA PHE A 306 6.66 10.57 6.41
C PHE A 306 6.92 11.48 7.60
N PHE A 307 6.93 12.79 7.36
CA PHE A 307 6.85 13.82 8.38
C PHE A 307 5.54 14.58 8.26
N ILE A 308 4.79 14.64 9.34
CA ILE A 308 3.50 15.34 9.38
C ILE A 308 3.70 16.62 10.19
N PHE A 309 3.75 17.77 9.51
CA PHE A 309 4.05 19.05 10.16
C PHE A 309 2.81 19.71 10.76
N THR A 310 1.63 19.32 10.28
CA THR A 310 0.36 19.91 10.72
C THR A 310 -0.14 19.29 12.03
N SER A 311 -0.71 20.14 12.89
CA SER A 311 -1.39 19.74 14.13
C SER A 311 -2.88 19.41 13.94
N SER A 312 -3.43 19.48 12.72
CA SER A 312 -4.83 19.10 12.46
C SER A 312 -5.07 17.60 12.29
N THR A 313 -4.09 16.79 12.69
CA THR A 313 -4.21 15.33 12.75
C THR A 313 -3.89 14.91 14.17
N ASP A 314 -4.36 13.74 14.58
CA ASP A 314 -4.03 13.18 15.89
C ASP A 314 -2.58 12.66 15.98
N LEU A 315 -1.79 12.84 14.93
CA LEU A 315 -0.39 12.47 14.88
C LEU A 315 0.49 13.49 15.62
N ASN A 316 1.58 12.98 16.19
CA ASN A 316 2.60 13.80 16.81
C ASN A 316 3.48 14.44 15.72
N ASN A 317 3.44 15.78 15.64
CA ASN A 317 4.15 16.56 14.63
C ASN A 317 5.67 16.72 14.87
N GLU A 318 6.21 16.09 15.92
CA GLU A 318 7.64 16.00 16.22
C GLU A 318 8.24 14.63 15.82
N ARG A 319 7.47 13.79 15.12
CA ARG A 319 7.90 12.44 14.74
C ARG A 319 7.71 12.14 13.26
N GLY A 320 8.63 11.31 12.76
CA GLY A 320 8.49 10.65 11.48
C GLY A 320 7.69 9.35 11.59
N TYR A 321 7.01 8.93 10.52
CA TYR A 321 6.20 7.73 10.47
C TYR A 321 6.58 6.86 9.27
N ASN A 322 6.91 5.59 9.49
CA ASN A 322 7.00 4.60 8.40
C ASN A 322 5.60 4.36 7.80
N PRO A 323 5.50 3.90 6.54
CA PRO A 323 4.22 3.65 5.88
C PRO A 323 3.22 2.81 6.69
N ALA A 324 3.67 1.71 7.29
CA ALA A 324 2.83 0.82 8.09
C ALA A 324 2.33 1.50 9.37
N THR A 325 3.17 2.31 10.02
CA THR A 325 2.76 3.07 11.20
C THR A 325 1.74 4.12 10.80
N LEU A 326 2.00 4.89 9.74
CA LEU A 326 1.05 5.89 9.24
C LEU A 326 -0.30 5.26 8.86
N LEU A 327 -0.28 4.13 8.16
CA LEU A 327 -1.47 3.36 7.80
C LEU A 327 -2.26 2.92 9.05
N ALA A 328 -1.58 2.44 10.09
CA ALA A 328 -2.25 2.03 11.32
C ALA A 328 -2.92 3.20 12.02
N GLU A 329 -2.27 4.36 12.06
CA GLU A 329 -2.83 5.57 12.68
C GLU A 329 -4.02 6.12 11.87
N PHE A 330 -3.85 6.36 10.56
CA PHE A 330 -4.90 6.94 9.72
C PHE A 330 -6.04 5.98 9.40
N GLY A 331 -5.74 4.74 9.01
CA GLY A 331 -6.74 3.78 8.53
C GLY A 331 -7.44 3.00 9.62
N PHE A 332 -6.81 2.88 10.80
CA PHE A 332 -7.25 1.94 11.83
C PHE A 332 -7.23 2.52 13.25
N ALA A 333 -7.12 3.85 13.41
CA ALA A 333 -7.10 4.53 14.71
C ALA A 333 -6.07 3.94 15.69
N GLY A 334 -4.88 3.60 15.16
CA GLY A 334 -3.79 2.97 15.91
C GLY A 334 -3.93 1.46 16.13
N ASP A 335 -4.99 0.81 15.62
CA ASP A 335 -5.17 -0.65 15.73
C ASP A 335 -4.24 -1.41 14.78
N LYS A 336 -3.05 -1.71 15.30
CA LYS A 336 -2.01 -2.47 14.60
C LYS A 336 -2.46 -3.87 14.18
N LYS A 337 -3.38 -4.52 14.90
CA LYS A 337 -3.83 -5.86 14.52
C LYS A 337 -4.70 -5.81 13.26
N LYS A 338 -5.62 -4.84 13.20
CA LYS A 338 -6.43 -4.61 12.00
C LYS A 338 -5.58 -4.19 10.81
N ALA A 339 -4.62 -3.28 11.02
CA ALA A 339 -3.68 -2.87 9.97
C ALA A 339 -2.87 -4.06 9.42
N PHE A 340 -2.35 -4.93 10.29
CA PHE A 340 -1.62 -6.12 9.86
C PHE A 340 -2.50 -7.06 9.03
N ARG A 341 -3.76 -7.27 9.44
CA ARG A 341 -4.69 -8.12 8.71
C ARG A 341 -5.02 -7.54 7.34
N TYR A 342 -5.29 -6.23 7.28
CA TYR A 342 -5.51 -5.52 6.03
C TYR A 342 -4.35 -5.71 5.05
N LEU A 343 -3.10 -5.58 5.53
CA LEU A 343 -1.92 -5.79 4.70
C LEU A 343 -1.83 -7.22 4.16
N VAL A 344 -2.13 -8.24 4.96
CA VAL A 344 -2.21 -9.63 4.50
C VAL A 344 -3.26 -9.79 3.41
N ASP A 345 -4.45 -9.21 3.60
CA ASP A 345 -5.56 -9.29 2.64
C ASP A 345 -5.24 -8.53 1.33
N LYS A 346 -4.37 -7.52 1.39
CA LYS A 346 -3.80 -6.83 0.23
C LYS A 346 -2.60 -7.55 -0.41
N GLY A 347 -2.18 -8.67 0.15
CA GLY A 347 -1.11 -9.51 -0.40
C GLY A 347 0.30 -9.18 0.09
N TYR A 348 0.45 -8.33 1.10
CA TYR A 348 1.77 -8.01 1.67
C TYR A 348 2.29 -9.12 2.60
N GLY A 349 3.61 -9.20 2.66
CA GLY A 349 4.37 -10.16 3.45
C GLY A 349 4.74 -11.42 2.66
N GLN A 350 5.87 -12.01 3.01
CA GLN A 350 6.38 -13.24 2.38
C GLN A 350 6.34 -14.37 3.39
N ILE A 351 5.51 -15.37 3.13
CA ILE A 351 5.35 -16.54 4.01
C ILE A 351 6.59 -17.44 3.89
N LYS A 352 7.05 -18.04 4.99
CA LYS A 352 8.18 -18.98 4.92
C LYS A 352 7.81 -20.21 4.08
N PRO A 353 8.71 -20.74 3.24
CA PRO A 353 8.42 -21.92 2.39
C PRO A 353 7.89 -23.14 3.15
N ARG A 354 8.38 -23.39 4.38
CA ARG A 354 7.90 -24.50 5.22
C ARG A 354 6.42 -24.33 5.60
N VAL A 355 6.02 -23.10 5.95
CA VAL A 355 4.65 -22.78 6.35
C VAL A 355 3.74 -22.76 5.12
N GLU A 356 4.23 -22.22 4.01
CA GLU A 356 3.50 -22.19 2.74
C GLU A 356 3.14 -23.60 2.26
N ARG A 357 4.06 -24.57 2.31
CA ARG A 357 3.75 -25.99 2.00
C ARG A 357 2.62 -26.57 2.85
N ALA A 358 2.59 -26.24 4.14
CA ALA A 358 1.51 -26.69 5.02
C ALA A 358 0.16 -26.03 4.68
N ILE A 359 0.17 -24.74 4.27
CA ILE A 359 -1.02 -24.03 3.80
C ILE A 359 -1.53 -24.62 2.50
N ILE A 360 -0.65 -24.94 1.54
CA ILE A 360 -1.03 -25.57 0.26
C ILE A 360 -1.78 -26.89 0.53
N ALA A 361 -1.19 -27.79 1.33
CA ALA A 361 -1.81 -29.07 1.65
C ALA A 361 -3.19 -28.90 2.31
N LYS A 362 -3.29 -27.97 3.27
CA LYS A 362 -4.56 -27.65 3.94
C LYS A 362 -5.59 -27.04 2.99
N ALA A 363 -5.17 -26.12 2.13
CA ALA A 363 -6.05 -25.40 1.20
C ALA A 363 -6.61 -26.32 0.11
N ILE A 364 -5.83 -27.30 -0.38
CA ILE A 364 -6.29 -28.33 -1.31
C ILE A 364 -7.38 -29.18 -0.66
N ASN A 365 -7.13 -29.68 0.57
CA ASN A 365 -8.10 -30.49 1.31
C ASN A 365 -9.41 -29.71 1.59
N GLU A 366 -9.29 -28.46 2.03
CA GLU A 366 -10.46 -27.61 2.30
C GLU A 366 -11.11 -27.01 1.05
N LYS A 367 -10.55 -27.25 -0.15
CA LYS A 367 -10.97 -26.64 -1.43
C LYS A 367 -11.07 -25.10 -1.37
N LYS A 368 -10.05 -24.45 -0.78
CA LYS A 368 -9.96 -22.97 -0.63
C LYS A 368 -8.73 -22.40 -1.33
N SER A 369 -8.74 -21.10 -1.61
CA SER A 369 -7.65 -20.38 -2.29
C SER A 369 -6.43 -20.04 -1.42
N GLY A 370 -6.54 -20.16 -0.08
CA GLY A 370 -5.52 -19.69 0.86
C GLY A 370 -5.46 -18.16 1.00
N PRO A 371 -4.51 -17.62 1.79
CA PRO A 371 -4.34 -16.19 1.99
C PRO A 371 -3.77 -15.47 0.75
N ALA A 372 -4.06 -14.17 0.61
CA ALA A 372 -3.72 -13.39 -0.58
C ALA A 372 -2.20 -13.22 -0.79
N ASN A 373 -1.41 -13.31 0.27
CA ASN A 373 0.06 -13.18 0.24
C ASN A 373 0.81 -14.50 0.03
N LEU A 374 0.12 -15.56 -0.41
CA LEU A 374 0.79 -16.74 -0.97
C LEU A 374 1.58 -16.39 -2.22
N SER A 375 2.71 -17.08 -2.41
CA SER A 375 3.48 -17.06 -3.65
C SER A 375 2.60 -17.48 -4.84
N THR A 376 2.98 -17.01 -6.03
CA THR A 376 2.26 -17.36 -7.27
C THR A 376 2.29 -18.86 -7.48
N GLU A 377 3.43 -19.49 -7.25
CA GLU A 377 3.65 -20.93 -7.36
C GLU A 377 2.77 -21.72 -6.37
N ALA A 378 2.60 -21.21 -5.15
CA ALA A 378 1.71 -21.83 -4.17
C ALA A 378 0.24 -21.73 -4.57
N LYS A 379 -0.20 -20.58 -5.10
CA LYS A 379 -1.57 -20.40 -5.61
C LYS A 379 -1.87 -21.33 -6.79
N GLU A 380 -0.91 -21.46 -7.71
CA GLU A 380 -1.00 -22.40 -8.84
C GLU A 380 -1.03 -23.86 -8.37
N SER A 381 -0.19 -24.21 -7.40
CA SER A 381 -0.16 -25.55 -6.80
C SER A 381 -1.48 -25.92 -6.11
N ILE A 382 -2.09 -24.97 -5.38
CA ILE A 382 -3.41 -25.17 -4.77
C ILE A 382 -4.46 -25.40 -5.86
N LYS A 383 -4.47 -24.56 -6.90
CA LYS A 383 -5.42 -24.69 -8.01
C LYS A 383 -5.30 -26.05 -8.70
N ALA A 384 -4.08 -26.44 -9.07
CA ALA A 384 -3.81 -27.73 -9.71
C ALA A 384 -4.16 -28.92 -8.79
N GLY A 385 -3.90 -28.81 -7.49
CA GLY A 385 -4.25 -29.82 -6.51
C GLY A 385 -5.77 -30.00 -6.34
N ILE A 386 -6.52 -28.89 -6.29
CA ILE A 386 -8.00 -28.92 -6.24
C ILE A 386 -8.57 -29.49 -7.54
N GLU A 387 -8.06 -29.08 -8.70
CA GLU A 387 -8.46 -29.62 -10.00
C GLU A 387 -8.21 -31.13 -10.08
N ARG A 388 -7.02 -31.59 -9.67
CA ARG A 388 -6.71 -33.02 -9.60
C ARG A 388 -7.67 -33.75 -8.66
N SER A 389 -7.91 -33.25 -7.44
CA SER A 389 -8.85 -33.86 -6.50
C SER A 389 -10.27 -33.96 -7.08
N ASN A 390 -10.73 -32.94 -7.81
CA ASN A 390 -12.04 -32.97 -8.46
C ASN A 390 -12.11 -33.93 -9.67
N VAL A 391 -10.99 -34.20 -10.34
CA VAL A 391 -10.94 -35.21 -11.42
C VAL A 391 -10.90 -36.63 -10.84
N VAL A 392 -10.10 -36.84 -9.80
CA VAL A 392 -9.89 -38.16 -9.19
C VAL A 392 -11.13 -38.59 -8.40
N HIS A 393 -11.76 -37.65 -7.68
CA HIS A 393 -12.96 -37.89 -6.86
C HIS A 393 -14.03 -36.81 -7.13
N PRO A 394 -14.72 -36.88 -8.29
CA PRO A 394 -15.66 -35.85 -8.75
C PRO A 394 -16.87 -35.63 -7.85
N PHE A 395 -17.25 -36.63 -7.06
CA PHE A 395 -18.36 -36.55 -6.10
C PHE A 395 -17.85 -36.39 -4.65
N GLY A 396 -16.57 -36.04 -4.47
CA GLY A 396 -15.93 -35.92 -3.16
C GLY A 396 -15.45 -37.26 -2.59
N GLU A 397 -14.74 -37.19 -1.47
CA GLU A 397 -14.29 -38.35 -0.70
C GLU A 397 -15.32 -38.68 0.38
N PHE A 398 -15.56 -39.96 0.63
CA PHE A 398 -16.51 -40.44 1.65
C PHE A 398 -15.82 -41.06 2.87
N TRP A 399 -14.49 -41.03 2.90
CA TRP A 399 -13.66 -41.49 4.00
C TRP A 399 -12.88 -40.33 4.62
N LYS A 400 -12.47 -40.48 5.88
CA LYS A 400 -11.50 -39.60 6.55
C LYS A 400 -10.46 -40.41 7.28
N ILE A 401 -9.26 -39.84 7.36
CA ILE A 401 -8.11 -40.39 8.05
C ILE A 401 -7.87 -39.53 9.29
N ASP A 402 -8.27 -40.03 10.45
CA ASP A 402 -8.03 -39.43 11.77
C ASP A 402 -7.20 -40.42 12.62
N ASP A 403 -7.69 -40.86 13.79
CA ASP A 403 -7.14 -41.98 14.59
C ASP A 403 -7.52 -43.37 14.02
N GLY A 404 -7.55 -43.47 12.70
CA GLY A 404 -8.10 -44.60 11.93
C GLY A 404 -8.96 -44.14 10.75
N ILE A 405 -9.49 -45.09 9.99
CA ILE A 405 -10.31 -44.80 8.81
C ILE A 405 -11.78 -44.78 9.20
N SER A 406 -12.46 -43.69 8.86
CA SER A 406 -13.89 -43.56 9.09
C SER A 406 -14.65 -43.35 7.78
N ILE A 407 -15.75 -44.09 7.59
CA ILE A 407 -16.64 -43.99 6.42
C ILE A 407 -17.89 -43.19 6.79
N HIS A 408 -18.14 -42.09 6.07
CA HIS A 408 -19.29 -41.22 6.27
C HIS A 408 -20.45 -41.59 5.32
N LEU A 409 -21.55 -42.11 5.89
CA LEU A 409 -22.68 -42.62 5.10
C LEU A 409 -23.40 -41.55 4.26
N SER A 410 -23.43 -40.29 4.70
CA SER A 410 -24.01 -39.19 3.91
C SER A 410 -23.26 -39.00 2.60
N ASP A 411 -21.93 -39.07 2.67
CA ASP A 411 -21.04 -38.81 1.56
C ASP A 411 -21.01 -40.03 0.64
N VAL A 412 -21.07 -41.25 1.20
CA VAL A 412 -21.31 -42.48 0.45
C VAL A 412 -22.59 -42.38 -0.40
N ILE A 413 -23.72 -41.95 0.18
CA ILE A 413 -24.98 -41.80 -0.57
C ILE A 413 -24.84 -40.77 -1.69
N PHE A 414 -24.14 -39.65 -1.43
CA PHE A 414 -23.91 -38.62 -2.43
C PHE A 414 -23.06 -39.14 -3.60
N VAL A 415 -21.97 -39.86 -3.30
CA VAL A 415 -21.10 -40.49 -4.29
C VAL A 415 -21.86 -41.53 -5.11
N LEU A 416 -22.60 -42.43 -4.47
CA LEU A 416 -23.41 -43.44 -5.15
C LEU A 416 -24.47 -42.83 -6.08
N LYS A 417 -25.12 -41.75 -5.65
CA LYS A 417 -26.04 -40.98 -6.51
C LYS A 417 -25.31 -40.45 -7.74
N GLY A 418 -24.11 -39.88 -7.57
CA GLY A 418 -23.26 -39.41 -8.67
C GLY A 418 -22.84 -40.52 -9.62
N LEU A 419 -22.56 -41.72 -9.09
CA LEU A 419 -22.26 -42.94 -9.84
C LEU A 419 -23.48 -43.57 -10.53
N GLY A 420 -24.66 -42.95 -10.43
CA GLY A 420 -25.87 -43.38 -11.12
C GLY A 420 -26.73 -44.39 -10.37
N PHE A 421 -26.50 -44.63 -9.08
CA PHE A 421 -27.35 -45.53 -8.29
C PHE A 421 -28.70 -44.89 -7.94
N CYS A 422 -29.76 -45.69 -8.01
CA CYS A 422 -31.14 -45.30 -7.71
C CYS A 422 -31.96 -46.48 -7.16
N ASP A 423 -33.13 -46.18 -6.61
CA ASP A 423 -34.15 -47.18 -6.24
C ASP A 423 -35.25 -47.25 -7.32
N HIS A 424 -35.58 -48.47 -7.74
CA HIS A 424 -36.72 -48.74 -8.59
C HIS A 424 -37.54 -49.88 -7.99
N LEU A 425 -38.77 -49.57 -7.54
CA LEU A 425 -39.70 -50.54 -6.94
C LEU A 425 -39.07 -51.36 -5.80
N GLY A 426 -38.21 -50.73 -4.98
CA GLY A 426 -37.54 -51.39 -3.86
C GLY A 426 -36.33 -52.25 -4.25
N ARG A 427 -35.86 -52.15 -5.50
CA ARG A 427 -34.64 -52.78 -6.00
C ARG A 427 -33.59 -51.72 -6.33
N LEU A 428 -32.33 -52.01 -6.02
CA LEU A 428 -31.22 -51.15 -6.40
C LEU A 428 -30.96 -51.27 -7.91
N CYS A 429 -30.86 -50.14 -8.59
CA CYS A 429 -30.49 -50.07 -10.00
C CYS A 429 -29.34 -49.08 -10.20
N LYS A 430 -28.56 -49.26 -11.27
CA LYS A 430 -27.46 -48.37 -11.65
C LYS A 430 -27.62 -47.92 -13.11
N PHE A 431 -27.61 -46.60 -13.30
CA PHE A 431 -27.49 -45.98 -14.61
C PHE A 431 -26.02 -46.02 -15.07
N ASN A 432 -25.78 -46.52 -16.28
CA ASN A 432 -24.52 -46.30 -16.98
C ASN A 432 -24.72 -45.15 -17.98
N PHE A 433 -24.14 -43.99 -17.66
CA PHE A 433 -24.30 -42.77 -18.47
C PHE A 433 -23.64 -42.86 -19.85
N ASP A 434 -22.60 -43.69 -19.99
CA ASP A 434 -21.85 -43.86 -21.24
C ASP A 434 -22.60 -44.77 -22.21
N THR A 435 -23.07 -45.93 -21.72
CA THR A 435 -23.78 -46.92 -22.56
C THR A 435 -25.28 -46.65 -22.65
N ARG A 436 -25.82 -45.77 -21.80
CA ARG A 436 -27.26 -45.51 -21.64
C ARG A 436 -28.07 -46.76 -21.26
N ILE A 437 -27.43 -47.69 -20.57
CA ILE A 437 -28.07 -48.91 -20.04
C ILE A 437 -28.33 -48.74 -18.54
N VAL A 438 -29.49 -49.21 -18.10
CA VAL A 438 -29.81 -49.36 -16.68
C VAL A 438 -29.79 -50.84 -16.32
N SER A 439 -29.09 -51.18 -15.24
CA SER A 439 -29.03 -52.55 -14.75
C SER A 439 -29.65 -52.67 -13.36
N ASN A 440 -30.33 -53.79 -13.14
CA ASN A 440 -30.75 -54.19 -11.79
C ASN A 440 -29.54 -54.80 -11.07
N CYS A 441 -29.26 -54.33 -9.85
CA CYS A 441 -28.20 -54.90 -9.03
C CYS A 441 -28.76 -56.13 -8.29
N GLU A 442 -28.50 -57.33 -8.81
CA GLU A 442 -28.96 -58.59 -8.18
C GLU A 442 -28.37 -58.78 -6.78
N ASP A 443 -27.06 -58.56 -6.64
CA ASP A 443 -26.38 -58.48 -5.34
C ASP A 443 -26.14 -57.01 -4.97
N GLU A 444 -27.07 -56.44 -4.20
CA GLU A 444 -27.00 -55.02 -3.84
C GLU A 444 -25.76 -54.68 -3.01
N LEU A 445 -25.28 -55.58 -2.14
CA LEU A 445 -24.13 -55.29 -1.28
C LEU A 445 -22.85 -55.21 -2.11
N ASN A 446 -22.59 -56.25 -2.91
CA ASN A 446 -21.37 -56.32 -3.72
C ASN A 446 -21.34 -55.22 -4.78
N ASN A 447 -22.46 -54.93 -5.45
CA ASN A 447 -22.51 -53.83 -6.43
C ASN A 447 -22.16 -52.47 -5.83
N LEU A 448 -22.62 -52.20 -4.59
CA LEU A 448 -22.28 -50.97 -3.87
C LEU A 448 -20.81 -50.95 -3.45
N ILE A 449 -20.30 -52.04 -2.87
CA ILE A 449 -18.90 -52.15 -2.44
C ILE A 449 -17.97 -51.98 -3.64
N ASP A 450 -18.16 -52.75 -4.70
CA ASP A 450 -17.29 -52.75 -5.88
C ASP A 450 -17.28 -51.37 -6.54
N SER A 451 -18.44 -50.72 -6.66
CA SER A 451 -18.51 -49.37 -7.24
C SER A 451 -17.82 -48.31 -6.38
N LEU A 452 -17.85 -48.45 -5.05
CA LEU A 452 -17.14 -47.55 -4.15
C LEU A 452 -15.64 -47.83 -4.15
N ARG A 453 -15.23 -49.11 -4.21
CA ARG A 453 -13.82 -49.51 -4.35
C ARG A 453 -13.23 -48.96 -5.66
N ASP A 454 -13.94 -49.15 -6.77
CA ASP A 454 -13.55 -48.59 -8.07
C ASP A 454 -13.44 -47.07 -8.06
N TYR A 455 -14.23 -46.39 -7.23
CA TYR A 455 -14.18 -44.93 -7.09
C TYR A 455 -12.99 -44.46 -6.24
N VAL A 456 -12.49 -45.26 -5.29
CA VAL A 456 -11.33 -44.91 -4.47
C VAL A 456 -10.05 -45.07 -5.30
N LYS A 457 -9.50 -43.93 -5.74
CA LYS A 457 -8.22 -43.87 -6.46
C LYS A 457 -7.09 -43.39 -5.54
N ILE A 458 -6.46 -44.32 -4.83
CA ILE A 458 -5.33 -44.08 -3.91
C ILE A 458 -4.15 -44.96 -4.32
N GLU A 459 -2.94 -44.41 -4.31
CA GLU A 459 -1.70 -45.13 -4.69
C GLU A 459 -1.10 -45.97 -3.54
N ASP A 460 -1.30 -45.56 -2.29
CA ASP A 460 -0.83 -46.30 -1.11
C ASP A 460 -1.67 -47.56 -0.90
N SER A 461 -1.06 -48.73 -1.12
CA SER A 461 -1.74 -50.02 -1.07
C SER A 461 -2.25 -50.37 0.33
N ASN A 462 -1.52 -50.01 1.39
CA ASN A 462 -1.93 -50.34 2.76
C ASN A 462 -3.15 -49.50 3.15
N LEU A 463 -3.09 -48.20 2.84
CA LEU A 463 -4.21 -47.29 3.08
C LEU A 463 -5.45 -47.69 2.26
N LEU A 464 -5.23 -48.13 1.01
CA LEU A 464 -6.31 -48.59 0.14
C LEU A 464 -7.01 -49.82 0.73
N ASP A 465 -6.24 -50.81 1.20
CA ASP A 465 -6.78 -52.02 1.84
C ASP A 465 -7.57 -51.69 3.12
N ASP A 466 -7.06 -50.78 3.95
CA ASP A 466 -7.76 -50.33 5.15
C ASP A 466 -9.08 -49.62 4.82
N ILE A 467 -9.12 -48.81 3.75
CA ILE A 467 -10.35 -48.17 3.27
C ILE A 467 -11.33 -49.23 2.76
N TYR A 468 -10.85 -50.20 1.99
CA TYR A 468 -11.68 -51.27 1.44
C TYR A 468 -12.31 -52.13 2.53
N ASN A 469 -11.56 -52.44 3.59
CA ASN A 469 -12.07 -53.15 4.76
C ASN A 469 -13.12 -52.30 5.50
N SER A 470 -12.85 -51.01 5.68
CA SER A 470 -13.78 -50.08 6.34
C SER A 470 -15.09 -49.89 5.56
N ILE A 471 -15.03 -49.87 4.22
CA ILE A 471 -16.20 -49.84 3.34
C ILE A 471 -17.06 -51.08 3.57
N GLU A 472 -16.44 -52.26 3.50
CA GLU A 472 -17.13 -53.55 3.63
C GLU A 472 -17.82 -53.68 5.00
N GLU A 473 -17.08 -53.37 6.07
CA GLU A 473 -17.62 -53.33 7.43
C GLU A 473 -18.83 -52.39 7.52
N LYS A 474 -18.70 -51.16 7.00
CA LYS A 474 -19.75 -50.15 7.10
C LYS A 474 -20.99 -50.51 6.30
N LEU A 475 -20.84 -51.08 5.10
CA LEU A 475 -21.94 -51.32 4.17
C LEU A 475 -22.69 -52.62 4.46
N SER A 476 -22.02 -53.64 5.03
CA SER A 476 -22.59 -54.97 5.32
C SER A 476 -23.95 -54.93 6.03
N THR A 477 -24.18 -53.93 6.89
CA THR A 477 -25.43 -53.75 7.67
C THR A 477 -26.31 -52.59 7.20
N LYS A 478 -25.94 -51.87 6.15
CA LYS A 478 -26.54 -50.56 5.77
C LYS A 478 -27.16 -50.50 4.39
N VAL A 479 -27.13 -51.57 3.60
CA VAL A 479 -27.69 -51.62 2.23
C VAL A 479 -29.12 -51.05 2.15
N LYS A 480 -30.05 -51.54 2.98
CA LYS A 480 -31.44 -51.06 3.01
C LYS A 480 -31.56 -49.57 3.33
N TYR A 481 -30.73 -49.09 4.27
CA TYR A 481 -30.69 -47.68 4.65
C TYR A 481 -30.20 -46.81 3.47
N ILE A 482 -29.10 -47.21 2.84
CA ILE A 482 -28.55 -46.52 1.65
C ILE A 482 -29.59 -46.47 0.54
N ARG A 483 -30.18 -47.62 0.17
CA ARG A 483 -31.20 -47.70 -0.89
C ARG A 483 -32.39 -46.78 -0.64
N SER A 484 -32.89 -46.73 0.61
CA SER A 484 -34.00 -45.84 0.99
C SER A 484 -33.71 -44.34 0.83
N ARG A 485 -32.43 -43.95 0.68
CA ARG A 485 -31.97 -42.57 0.55
C ARG A 485 -31.42 -42.23 -0.83
N LEU A 486 -31.33 -43.21 -1.73
CA LEU A 486 -31.04 -42.98 -3.14
C LEU A 486 -32.26 -42.39 -3.86
N PRO A 487 -32.07 -41.64 -4.96
CA PRO A 487 -33.18 -41.13 -5.75
C PRO A 487 -34.05 -42.27 -6.28
N ARG A 488 -35.36 -42.05 -6.36
CA ARG A 488 -36.25 -42.97 -7.09
C ARG A 488 -36.06 -42.77 -8.59
N MET A 489 -36.08 -43.87 -9.34
CA MET A 489 -35.99 -43.84 -10.79
C MET A 489 -37.19 -43.12 -11.41
N ASP A 490 -36.91 -42.17 -12.31
CA ASP A 490 -37.94 -41.53 -13.13
C ASP A 490 -38.17 -42.36 -14.40
N MET A 491 -39.33 -43.02 -14.49
CA MET A 491 -39.65 -43.84 -15.66
C MET A 491 -39.75 -43.05 -16.97
N LYS A 492 -39.81 -41.72 -16.93
CA LYS A 492 -39.78 -40.87 -18.14
C LYS A 492 -38.44 -40.91 -18.87
N CYS A 493 -37.35 -41.22 -18.17
CA CYS A 493 -36.04 -41.36 -18.79
C CYS A 493 -35.78 -42.78 -19.32
N ILE A 494 -36.73 -43.70 -19.18
CA ILE A 494 -36.62 -45.07 -19.70
C ILE A 494 -37.35 -45.18 -21.03
N LEU A 495 -36.69 -45.81 -22.01
CA LEU A 495 -37.24 -46.07 -23.33
C LEU A 495 -38.51 -46.92 -23.20
N ALA A 496 -39.60 -46.37 -23.70
CA ALA A 496 -40.89 -47.03 -23.75
C ALA A 496 -41.50 -46.87 -25.14
N ASP A 497 -42.34 -47.83 -25.52
CA ASP A 497 -43.13 -47.77 -26.74
C ASP A 497 -44.05 -46.53 -26.74
N LYS A 498 -44.20 -45.92 -27.90
CA LYS A 498 -45.14 -44.81 -28.16
C LYS A 498 -46.36 -45.34 -28.89
N ALA A 499 -47.44 -44.56 -28.90
CA ALA A 499 -48.71 -44.94 -29.54
C ALA A 499 -48.58 -45.41 -31.00
N SER A 500 -47.60 -44.88 -31.74
CA SER A 500 -47.35 -45.21 -33.16
C SER A 500 -46.00 -45.88 -33.42
N VAL A 501 -45.16 -46.10 -32.40
CA VAL A 501 -43.81 -46.62 -32.56
C VAL A 501 -43.47 -47.61 -31.45
N ALA A 502 -43.17 -48.85 -31.81
CA ALA A 502 -42.63 -49.86 -30.90
C ALA A 502 -41.10 -49.93 -31.01
N TYR A 503 -40.42 -50.00 -29.87
CA TYR A 503 -38.98 -50.13 -29.79
C TYR A 503 -38.57 -51.57 -29.43
N LYS A 504 -37.58 -52.12 -30.14
CA LYS A 504 -36.97 -53.42 -29.82
C LYS A 504 -35.46 -53.29 -29.79
N CYS A 505 -34.86 -53.64 -28.66
CA CYS A 505 -33.43 -53.46 -28.41
C CYS A 505 -32.69 -54.78 -28.57
N TYR A 506 -31.59 -54.73 -29.31
CA TYR A 506 -30.66 -55.83 -29.58
C TYR A 506 -29.26 -55.42 -29.13
N THR A 507 -28.32 -56.36 -29.04
CA THR A 507 -26.95 -56.02 -28.58
C THR A 507 -26.26 -54.99 -29.46
N ASN A 508 -26.58 -54.95 -30.76
CA ASN A 508 -25.96 -54.07 -31.74
C ASN A 508 -26.80 -52.84 -32.15
N CYS A 509 -28.11 -52.82 -31.91
CA CYS A 509 -28.98 -51.71 -32.33
C CYS A 509 -30.32 -51.64 -31.60
N ILE A 510 -31.05 -50.56 -31.82
CA ILE A 510 -32.45 -50.38 -31.42
C ILE A 510 -33.29 -50.24 -32.69
N LEU A 511 -34.34 -51.04 -32.82
CA LEU A 511 -35.31 -50.92 -33.90
C LEU A 511 -36.48 -50.05 -33.46
N ALA A 512 -36.82 -49.03 -34.25
CA ALA A 512 -38.05 -48.27 -34.14
C ALA A 512 -39.02 -48.75 -35.23
N ILE A 513 -40.10 -49.40 -34.82
CA ILE A 513 -41.07 -50.07 -35.69
C ILE A 513 -42.36 -49.27 -35.69
N SER A 514 -42.81 -48.83 -36.87
CA SER A 514 -44.04 -48.05 -37.06
C SER A 514 -44.85 -48.59 -38.25
N ALA A 515 -46.04 -48.04 -38.47
CA ALA A 515 -46.85 -48.37 -39.64
C ALA A 515 -46.14 -48.06 -40.97
N ASP A 516 -45.23 -47.08 -40.97
CA ASP A 516 -44.49 -46.63 -42.16
C ASP A 516 -43.19 -47.41 -42.41
N GLY A 517 -42.80 -48.31 -41.49
CA GLY A 517 -41.63 -49.18 -41.63
C GLY A 517 -40.78 -49.32 -40.36
N VAL A 518 -39.61 -49.96 -40.53
CA VAL A 518 -38.63 -50.23 -39.47
C VAL A 518 -37.39 -49.38 -39.67
N LYS A 519 -36.99 -48.63 -38.65
CA LYS A 519 -35.77 -47.81 -38.63
C LYS A 519 -34.77 -48.36 -37.62
N GLN A 520 -33.52 -48.54 -38.04
CA GLN A 520 -32.41 -48.85 -37.15
C GLN A 520 -31.89 -47.56 -36.48
N LEU A 521 -31.67 -47.64 -35.18
CA LEU A 521 -31.07 -46.60 -34.34
C LEU A 521 -29.87 -47.20 -33.60
N GLY A 522 -28.81 -46.42 -33.41
CA GLY A 522 -27.72 -46.77 -32.50
C GLY A 522 -28.05 -46.41 -31.05
N TYR A 523 -27.41 -47.02 -30.07
CA TYR A 523 -27.59 -46.66 -28.66
C TYR A 523 -27.19 -45.20 -28.37
N GLU A 524 -26.29 -44.61 -29.16
CA GLU A 524 -25.98 -43.17 -29.11
C GLU A 524 -27.20 -42.27 -29.35
N TRP A 525 -28.22 -42.76 -30.08
CA TRP A 525 -29.47 -42.03 -30.25
C TRP A 525 -30.17 -41.75 -28.92
N LEU A 526 -30.06 -42.68 -27.95
CA LEU A 526 -30.62 -42.49 -26.61
C LEU A 526 -30.03 -41.26 -25.91
N LYS A 527 -28.73 -40.96 -26.12
CA LYS A 527 -28.09 -39.76 -25.55
C LYS A 527 -28.77 -38.49 -26.02
N GLY A 528 -29.09 -38.40 -27.32
CA GLY A 528 -29.76 -37.25 -27.91
C GLY A 528 -31.23 -37.10 -27.51
N GLN A 529 -31.82 -38.11 -26.86
CA GLN A 529 -33.19 -38.08 -26.34
C GLN A 529 -33.24 -38.02 -24.81
N ASP A 530 -32.08 -38.04 -24.16
CA ASP A 530 -31.91 -38.25 -22.71
C ASP A 530 -32.68 -39.47 -22.17
N LEU A 531 -32.62 -40.56 -22.93
CA LEU A 531 -33.24 -41.83 -22.58
C LEU A 531 -32.19 -42.87 -22.19
N PHE A 532 -32.67 -43.90 -21.50
CA PHE A 532 -31.94 -45.10 -21.14
C PHE A 532 -32.81 -46.32 -21.42
N VAL A 533 -32.21 -47.51 -21.44
CA VAL A 533 -32.95 -48.77 -21.59
C VAL A 533 -32.50 -49.77 -20.53
N PHE A 534 -33.43 -50.56 -20.00
CA PHE A 534 -33.06 -51.64 -19.09
C PHE A 534 -32.32 -52.74 -19.85
N ASP A 535 -31.27 -53.29 -19.25
CA ASP A 535 -30.56 -54.47 -19.76
C ASP A 535 -31.50 -55.64 -20.11
N SER A 536 -32.52 -55.87 -19.29
CA SER A 536 -33.55 -56.90 -19.48
C SER A 536 -34.44 -56.68 -20.71
N GLN A 537 -34.50 -55.45 -21.24
CA GLN A 537 -35.20 -55.14 -22.49
C GLN A 537 -34.31 -55.39 -23.73
N ILE A 538 -33.00 -55.59 -23.53
CA ILE A 538 -32.04 -55.87 -24.60
C ILE A 538 -32.03 -57.37 -24.87
N GLN A 539 -32.41 -57.74 -26.09
CA GLN A 539 -32.27 -59.10 -26.58
C GLN A 539 -30.77 -59.42 -26.68
N GLN A 540 -30.33 -60.50 -26.04
CA GLN A 540 -28.92 -60.95 -26.01
C GLN A 540 -28.49 -61.61 -27.32
N ARG A 541 -28.75 -60.92 -28.44
CA ARG A 541 -28.41 -61.30 -29.81
C ARG A 541 -28.38 -60.04 -30.69
N GLU A 542 -27.66 -60.13 -31.80
CA GLU A 542 -27.63 -59.08 -32.81
C GLU A 542 -28.85 -59.15 -33.73
N TYR A 543 -29.20 -58.01 -34.35
CA TYR A 543 -30.13 -57.93 -35.47
C TYR A 543 -29.35 -57.67 -36.77
N PHE A 544 -29.59 -58.48 -37.79
CA PHE A 544 -28.94 -58.41 -39.12
C PHE A 544 -29.87 -57.77 -40.17
N PHE A 545 -29.35 -57.34 -41.32
CA PHE A 545 -30.14 -56.65 -42.35
C PHE A 545 -30.07 -57.35 -43.73
N ASP A 546 -29.69 -58.62 -43.74
CA ASP A 546 -28.97 -59.18 -44.88
C ASP A 546 -29.86 -59.81 -45.97
N GLN A 547 -31.17 -59.98 -45.77
CA GLN A 547 -32.06 -60.53 -46.83
C GLN A 547 -33.49 -59.94 -46.83
N PRO A 548 -33.84 -59.08 -47.80
CA PRO A 548 -35.22 -58.63 -47.98
C PRO A 548 -36.09 -59.76 -48.55
N SER A 549 -37.18 -60.10 -47.86
CA SER A 549 -38.25 -60.97 -48.35
C SER A 549 -39.49 -60.11 -48.69
N SER A 550 -40.36 -60.59 -49.57
CA SER A 550 -41.66 -59.95 -49.85
C SER A 550 -42.63 -60.02 -48.65
N ASP A 551 -42.29 -60.82 -47.63
CA ASP A 551 -43.02 -60.97 -46.39
C ASP A 551 -42.24 -60.33 -45.23
N LEU A 552 -42.83 -59.32 -44.59
CA LEU A 552 -42.23 -58.58 -43.47
C LEU A 552 -41.95 -59.46 -42.25
N TYR A 553 -42.79 -60.47 -41.99
CA TYR A 553 -42.59 -61.41 -40.89
C TYR A 553 -41.40 -62.33 -41.17
N LYS A 554 -41.28 -62.84 -42.40
CA LYS A 554 -40.12 -63.64 -42.82
C LYS A 554 -38.83 -62.82 -42.80
N THR A 555 -38.89 -61.57 -43.27
CA THR A 555 -37.75 -60.63 -43.22
C THR A 555 -37.29 -60.42 -41.78
N TYR A 556 -38.22 -60.15 -40.85
CA TYR A 556 -37.89 -60.03 -39.43
C TYR A 556 -37.29 -61.32 -38.86
N LEU A 557 -37.87 -62.49 -39.13
CA LEU A 557 -37.35 -63.77 -38.66
C LEU A 557 -35.93 -64.05 -39.18
N THR A 558 -35.69 -63.90 -40.48
CA THR A 558 -34.36 -64.09 -41.09
C THR A 558 -33.34 -63.14 -40.47
N ASN A 559 -33.69 -61.87 -40.30
CA ASN A 559 -32.83 -60.86 -39.71
C ASN A 559 -32.53 -61.09 -38.22
N VAL A 560 -33.44 -61.73 -37.48
CA VAL A 560 -33.30 -62.00 -36.03
C VAL A 560 -32.62 -63.33 -35.72
N THR A 561 -32.67 -64.30 -36.64
CA THR A 561 -32.24 -65.69 -36.37
C THR A 561 -31.13 -66.19 -37.29
N ARG A 562 -30.80 -65.45 -38.36
CA ARG A 562 -29.97 -65.91 -39.49
C ARG A 562 -30.53 -67.17 -40.17
N TYR A 563 -31.84 -67.41 -40.09
CA TYR A 563 -32.47 -68.50 -40.82
C TYR A 563 -32.44 -68.18 -42.32
N THR A 564 -31.40 -68.65 -43.01
CA THR A 564 -31.39 -68.77 -44.46
C THR A 564 -32.09 -70.08 -44.81
N ASP A 565 -33.08 -70.04 -45.71
CA ASP A 565 -33.76 -71.21 -46.26
C ASP A 565 -32.77 -72.08 -47.08
N GLN A 566 -31.83 -72.75 -46.41
CA GLN A 566 -30.99 -73.81 -46.97
C GLN A 566 -31.12 -75.07 -46.12
N VAL A 567 -32.09 -75.90 -46.51
CA VAL A 567 -31.95 -77.36 -46.57
C VAL A 567 -31.95 -77.74 -48.03
#